data_AF-A0A660YR27-F1
#
_entry.id   AF-A0A660YR27-F1
#
_cell.length_a   1.000
_cell.length_b   1.000
_cell.length_c   1.000
_cell.angle_alpha   90.00
_cell.angle_beta   90.00
_cell.angle_gamma   90.00
#
_symmetry.space_group_name_H-M   'P 1'
#
loop_
_entity.id
_entity.type
_entity.pdbx_description
1 polymer ?
#
loop_
_entity_poly.entity_id
_entity_poly.type
_entity_poly.pdbx_seq_one_letter_code
_entity_poly.pdbx_strand_id
1 'polypeptide(L)'
;MYNKEWYNKLRKEYKPSEIKCLLIAESPPKSEGGRFFYNPDQEKYDFLFRSVMEVIFTDFKVKYRRGQKRIYLQKFKEKGFYLIDAVDEPINDKNQRERNKIIKRNLENKIREIDELISKDTPIILIKKNIFKIFHPELKRRGFNVIHNKPIPFPSSGQQSKFKEKFKRCLEKISNTIGNSR
;
A
#
# COMPACT_ATOMS: atom_id res chain seq x y z
N MET A 1 -11.26 6.91 -18.96
CA MET A 1 -12.37 6.13 -18.37
C MET A 1 -11.83 5.28 -17.22
N TYR A 2 -12.57 5.14 -16.12
CA TYR A 2 -12.22 4.18 -15.05
C TYR A 2 -12.51 2.76 -15.55
N ASN A 3 -11.50 1.88 -15.52
CA ASN A 3 -11.65 0.47 -15.87
C ASN A 3 -11.35 -0.40 -14.64
N LYS A 4 -12.40 -0.76 -13.90
CA LYS A 4 -12.32 -1.58 -12.68
C LYS A 4 -11.63 -2.92 -12.91
N GLU A 5 -11.93 -3.57 -14.04
CA GLU A 5 -11.38 -4.88 -14.40
C GLU A 5 -9.86 -4.82 -14.60
N TRP A 6 -9.37 -3.75 -15.23
CA TRP A 6 -7.94 -3.54 -15.43
C TRP A 6 -7.17 -3.44 -14.10
N TYR A 7 -7.66 -2.64 -13.14
CA TYR A 7 -7.03 -2.57 -11.81
C TYR A 7 -7.08 -3.92 -11.09
N ASN A 8 -8.21 -4.61 -11.14
CA ASN A 8 -8.39 -5.89 -10.46
C ASN A 8 -7.51 -6.99 -11.08
N LYS A 9 -7.35 -7.01 -12.40
CA LYS A 9 -6.43 -7.92 -13.10
C LYS A 9 -5.01 -7.74 -12.60
N LEU A 10 -4.51 -6.50 -12.56
CA LEU A 10 -3.16 -6.20 -12.09
C LEU A 10 -2.96 -6.50 -10.60
N ARG A 11 -3.95 -6.20 -9.74
CA ARG A 11 -3.90 -6.59 -8.32
C ARG A 11 -3.78 -8.11 -8.16
N LYS A 12 -4.59 -8.87 -8.90
CA LYS A 12 -4.58 -10.35 -8.86
C LYS A 12 -3.25 -10.92 -9.35
N GLU A 13 -2.68 -10.39 -10.42
CA GLU A 13 -1.40 -10.84 -11.00
C GLU A 13 -0.26 -10.79 -9.96
N TYR A 14 -0.21 -9.71 -9.17
CA TYR A 14 0.84 -9.48 -8.17
C TYR A 14 0.43 -9.81 -6.73
N LYS A 15 -0.71 -10.47 -6.51
CA LYS A 15 -1.10 -10.98 -5.19
C LYS A 15 -0.19 -12.15 -4.80
N PRO A 16 0.49 -12.12 -3.64
CA PRO A 16 1.29 -13.24 -3.18
C PRO A 16 0.43 -14.42 -2.73
N SER A 17 1.01 -15.63 -2.69
CA SER A 17 0.34 -16.82 -2.14
C SER A 17 0.06 -16.65 -0.63
N GLU A 18 0.99 -16.01 0.09
CA GLU A 18 0.86 -15.62 1.49
C GLU A 18 1.18 -14.13 1.64
N ILE A 19 0.28 -13.37 2.27
CA ILE A 19 0.49 -11.95 2.54
C ILE A 19 1.21 -11.82 3.88
N LYS A 20 2.50 -11.51 3.83
CA LYS A 20 3.37 -11.28 5.00
C LYS A 20 3.33 -9.83 5.49
N CYS A 21 2.92 -8.90 4.63
CA CYS A 21 2.66 -7.52 5.03
C CYS A 21 1.64 -6.88 4.07
N LEU A 22 0.57 -6.32 4.64
CA LEU A 22 -0.47 -5.61 3.91
C LEU A 22 -0.24 -4.10 3.96
N LEU A 23 -0.11 -3.47 2.80
CA LEU A 23 -0.09 -2.02 2.61
C LEU A 23 -1.50 -1.55 2.23
N ILE A 24 -2.01 -0.52 2.91
CA ILE A 24 -3.32 0.06 2.58
C ILE A 24 -3.12 1.52 2.18
N ALA A 25 -3.35 1.81 0.90
CA ALA A 25 -3.38 3.16 0.34
C ALA A 25 -4.82 3.67 0.24
N GLU A 26 -5.06 4.81 -0.41
CA GLU A 26 -6.38 5.43 -0.41
C GLU A 26 -7.29 4.97 -1.55
N SER A 27 -6.83 5.09 -2.79
CA SER A 27 -7.59 4.77 -3.99
C SER A 27 -6.62 4.67 -5.16
N PRO A 28 -6.97 3.90 -6.21
CA PRO A 28 -6.26 3.98 -7.47
C PRO A 28 -6.38 5.40 -8.03
N PRO A 29 -5.36 5.91 -8.75
CA PRO A 29 -5.49 7.20 -9.41
C PRO A 29 -6.43 7.05 -10.62
N LYS A 30 -7.20 8.10 -10.93
CA LYS A 30 -7.90 8.22 -12.21
C LYS A 30 -6.86 8.13 -13.33
N SER A 31 -6.89 7.04 -14.08
CA SER A 31 -5.82 6.67 -15.00
C SER A 31 -6.24 6.95 -16.44
N GLU A 32 -5.89 8.13 -16.95
CA GLU A 32 -5.89 8.41 -18.40
C GLU A 32 -4.57 7.97 -19.08
N GLY A 33 -3.59 7.50 -18.31
CA GLY A 33 -2.24 7.16 -18.81
C GLY A 33 -1.59 5.96 -18.10
N GLY A 34 -2.38 4.97 -17.70
CA GLY A 34 -1.89 3.73 -17.08
C GLY A 34 -1.28 3.91 -15.67
N ARG A 35 -1.56 4.99 -14.94
CA ARG A 35 -1.00 5.16 -13.60
C ARG A 35 -1.63 4.15 -12.64
N PHE A 36 -0.83 3.26 -12.07
CA PHE A 36 -1.21 2.34 -11.00
C PHE A 36 0.03 1.68 -10.40
N PHE A 37 0.00 1.40 -9.09
CA PHE A 37 1.11 0.74 -8.39
C PHE A 37 1.53 -0.55 -9.09
N TYR A 38 0.55 -1.37 -9.49
CA TYR A 38 0.78 -2.64 -10.17
C TYR A 38 0.84 -2.59 -11.69
N ASN A 39 0.76 -1.40 -12.33
CA ASN A 39 0.97 -1.36 -13.78
C ASN A 39 2.47 -1.53 -14.09
N PRO A 40 2.91 -2.66 -14.69
CA PRO A 40 4.33 -2.87 -15.01
C PRO A 40 4.87 -1.87 -16.04
N ASP A 41 4.00 -1.26 -16.84
CA ASP A 41 4.40 -0.39 -17.95
C ASP A 41 4.38 1.11 -17.57
N GLN A 42 4.05 1.44 -16.31
CA GLN A 42 4.10 2.81 -15.84
C GLN A 42 5.54 3.24 -15.54
N GLU A 43 6.01 4.27 -16.26
CA GLU A 43 7.38 4.78 -16.10
C GLU A 43 7.45 6.13 -15.36
N LYS A 44 6.39 6.94 -15.46
CA LYS A 44 6.35 8.31 -14.91
C LYS A 44 5.41 8.41 -13.71
N TYR A 45 5.68 9.37 -12.84
CA TYR A 45 4.84 9.73 -11.68
C TYR A 45 4.51 8.58 -10.72
N ASP A 46 5.45 7.65 -10.58
CA ASP A 46 5.29 6.40 -9.82
C ASP A 46 5.89 6.48 -8.42
N PHE A 47 5.56 7.55 -7.70
CA PHE A 47 6.24 7.90 -6.47
C PHE A 47 6.00 6.89 -5.34
N LEU A 48 4.82 6.28 -5.28
CA LEU A 48 4.50 5.27 -4.28
C LEU A 48 5.32 4.00 -4.50
N PHE A 49 5.29 3.45 -5.72
CA PHE A 49 6.09 2.29 -6.09
C PHE A 49 7.57 2.52 -5.78
N ARG A 50 8.17 3.60 -6.33
CA ARG A 50 9.59 3.87 -6.15
C ARG A 50 9.97 4.01 -4.68
N SER A 51 9.17 4.73 -3.89
CA SER A 51 9.46 4.92 -2.47
C SER A 51 9.32 3.64 -1.65
N VAL A 52 8.37 2.76 -1.98
CA VAL A 52 8.21 1.45 -1.34
C VAL A 52 9.39 0.55 -1.70
N MET A 53 9.71 0.43 -3.00
CA MET A 53 10.78 -0.45 -3.46
C MET A 53 12.16 -0.01 -2.96
N GLU A 54 12.42 1.30 -2.88
CA GLU A 54 13.66 1.85 -2.30
C GLU A 54 13.88 1.44 -0.84
N VAL A 55 12.82 1.17 -0.09
CA VAL A 55 12.92 0.78 1.33
C VAL A 55 12.99 -0.72 1.50
N ILE A 56 12.25 -1.48 0.68
CA ILE A 56 12.24 -2.95 0.74
C ILE A 56 13.52 -3.55 0.14
N PHE A 57 14.05 -2.97 -0.95
CA PHE A 57 15.17 -3.51 -1.70
C PHE A 57 16.36 -2.56 -1.69
N THR A 58 17.42 -2.94 -0.99
CA THR A 58 18.66 -2.15 -0.87
C THR A 58 19.33 -1.90 -2.22
N ASP A 59 19.15 -2.81 -3.19
CA ASP A 59 19.70 -2.72 -4.53
C ASP A 59 18.89 -1.79 -5.47
N PHE A 60 17.67 -1.38 -5.10
CA PHE A 60 16.74 -0.70 -6.00
C PHE A 60 17.33 0.59 -6.57
N LYS A 61 17.91 1.45 -5.73
CA LYS A 61 18.47 2.74 -6.20
C LYS A 61 19.58 2.56 -7.23
N VAL A 62 20.39 1.52 -7.08
CA VAL A 62 21.56 1.28 -7.93
C VAL A 62 21.18 0.50 -9.18
N LYS A 63 20.28 -0.48 -9.06
CA LYS A 63 19.96 -1.43 -10.15
C LYS A 63 18.69 -1.09 -10.93
N TYR A 64 17.72 -0.38 -10.34
CA TYR A 64 16.47 -0.11 -11.03
C TYR A 64 16.69 0.77 -12.27
N ARG A 65 16.19 0.31 -13.41
CA ARG A 65 16.20 0.99 -14.71
C ARG A 65 14.80 0.99 -15.31
N ARG A 66 14.62 1.81 -16.34
CA ARG A 66 13.39 1.85 -17.15
C ARG A 66 13.05 0.45 -17.66
N GLY A 67 11.76 0.10 -17.70
CA GLY A 67 11.27 -1.23 -18.09
C GLY A 67 11.37 -2.33 -17.01
N GLN A 68 12.06 -2.08 -15.88
CA GLN A 68 12.25 -3.13 -14.85
C GLN A 68 11.18 -3.16 -13.76
N LYS A 69 10.12 -2.36 -13.88
CA LYS A 69 9.05 -2.31 -12.88
C LYS A 69 8.43 -3.69 -12.64
N ARG A 70 8.16 -4.45 -13.71
CA ARG A 70 7.67 -5.83 -13.64
C ARG A 70 8.52 -6.73 -12.74
N ILE A 71 9.84 -6.66 -12.89
CA ILE A 71 10.79 -7.45 -12.08
C ILE A 71 10.64 -7.11 -10.60
N TYR A 72 10.54 -5.84 -10.26
CA TYR A 72 10.41 -5.42 -8.86
C TYR A 72 9.01 -5.63 -8.27
N LEU A 73 7.96 -5.59 -9.08
CA LEU A 73 6.63 -6.06 -8.67
C LEU A 73 6.63 -7.56 -8.37
N GLN A 74 7.34 -8.36 -9.17
CA GLN A 74 7.51 -9.78 -8.93
C GLN A 74 8.31 -10.04 -7.63
N LYS A 75 9.42 -9.32 -7.41
CA LYS A 75 10.16 -9.38 -6.13
C LYS A 75 9.29 -8.96 -4.93
N PHE A 76 8.44 -7.93 -5.10
CA PHE A 76 7.53 -7.46 -4.06
C PHE A 76 6.51 -8.54 -3.67
N LYS A 77 5.93 -9.22 -4.67
CA LYS A 77 5.08 -10.40 -4.51
C LYS A 77 5.84 -11.54 -3.81
N GLU A 78 7.03 -11.89 -4.26
CA GLU A 78 7.84 -12.98 -3.67
C GLU A 78 8.21 -12.72 -2.20
N LYS A 79 8.40 -11.47 -1.82
CA LYS A 79 8.61 -11.07 -0.42
C LYS A 79 7.33 -11.10 0.43
N GLY A 80 6.17 -11.41 -0.15
CA GLY A 80 4.89 -11.49 0.53
C GLY A 80 4.26 -10.12 0.84
N PHE A 81 4.71 -9.04 0.19
CA PHE A 81 4.04 -7.76 0.33
C PHE A 81 2.84 -7.68 -0.62
N TYR A 82 1.75 -7.10 -0.13
CA TYR A 82 0.58 -6.83 -0.95
C TYR A 82 0.02 -5.45 -0.60
N LEU A 83 -0.30 -4.68 -1.62
CA LEU A 83 -0.96 -3.37 -1.53
C LEU A 83 -2.41 -3.45 -2.00
N ILE A 84 -3.32 -2.92 -1.18
CA ILE A 84 -4.72 -2.67 -1.52
C ILE A 84 -5.07 -1.20 -1.30
N ASP A 85 -6.22 -0.79 -1.81
CA ASP A 85 -6.76 0.55 -1.61
C ASP A 85 -7.96 0.51 -0.65
N ALA A 86 -8.10 1.56 0.17
CA ALA A 86 -9.27 1.73 1.03
C ALA A 86 -10.58 1.86 0.23
N VAL A 87 -10.50 2.37 -1.00
CA VAL A 87 -11.62 2.50 -1.95
C VAL A 87 -11.15 2.01 -3.31
N ASP A 88 -11.91 1.12 -3.95
CA ASP A 88 -11.51 0.48 -5.22
C ASP A 88 -11.66 1.39 -6.45
N GLU A 89 -12.38 2.50 -6.28
CA GLU A 89 -12.64 3.51 -7.29
C GLU A 89 -11.77 4.76 -7.08
N PRO A 90 -11.32 5.41 -8.16
CA PRO A 90 -10.61 6.68 -8.07
C PRO A 90 -11.45 7.76 -7.41
N ILE A 91 -10.91 8.33 -6.33
CA ILE A 91 -11.49 9.50 -5.63
C ILE A 91 -10.48 10.65 -5.54
N ASN A 92 -9.41 10.60 -6.33
CA ASN A 92 -8.29 11.55 -6.26
C ASN A 92 -8.59 12.93 -6.87
N ASP A 93 -9.68 13.07 -7.63
CA ASP A 93 -10.21 14.33 -8.16
C ASP A 93 -11.13 15.06 -7.16
N LYS A 94 -11.58 14.38 -6.10
CA LYS A 94 -12.45 14.93 -5.06
C LYS A 94 -11.66 15.71 -4.01
N ASN A 95 -12.34 16.63 -3.32
CA ASN A 95 -11.72 17.34 -2.21
C ASN A 95 -11.54 16.42 -0.97
N GLN A 96 -10.75 16.86 0.00
CA GLN A 96 -10.41 16.03 1.16
C GLN A 96 -11.63 15.63 2.02
N ARG A 97 -12.65 16.50 2.12
CA ARG A 97 -13.88 16.22 2.88
C ARG A 97 -14.69 15.12 2.23
N GLU A 98 -14.86 15.19 0.90
CA GLU A 98 -15.57 14.19 0.11
C GLU A 98 -14.86 12.83 0.13
N ARG A 99 -13.52 12.83 -0.04
CA ARG A 99 -12.72 11.60 0.06
C ARG A 99 -12.94 10.92 1.40
N ASN A 100 -12.84 11.67 2.50
CA ASN A 100 -13.07 11.13 3.83
C ASN A 100 -14.49 10.57 4.01
N LYS A 101 -15.51 11.23 3.41
CA LYS A 101 -16.90 10.74 3.45
C LYS A 101 -17.04 9.40 2.73
N ILE A 102 -16.44 9.26 1.54
CA ILE A 102 -16.48 8.02 0.76
C ILE A 102 -15.72 6.90 1.48
N ILE A 103 -14.51 7.19 1.99
CA ILE A 103 -13.69 6.22 2.71
C ILE A 103 -14.44 5.71 3.96
N LYS A 104 -15.04 6.61 4.75
CA LYS A 104 -15.83 6.23 5.93
C LYS A 104 -17.03 5.35 5.58
N ARG A 105 -17.75 5.67 4.50
CA ARG A 105 -18.90 4.88 4.02
C ARG A 105 -18.51 3.46 3.62
N ASN A 106 -17.31 3.27 3.09
CA ASN A 106 -16.81 1.96 2.65
C ASN A 106 -16.00 1.21 3.73
N LEU A 107 -15.76 1.84 4.89
CA LEU A 107 -14.83 1.32 5.91
C LEU A 107 -15.20 -0.10 6.35
N GLU A 108 -16.47 -0.33 6.68
CA GLU A 108 -16.89 -1.63 7.23
C GLU A 108 -16.74 -2.76 6.21
N ASN A 109 -17.16 -2.53 4.97
CA ASN A 109 -17.00 -3.51 3.90
C ASN A 109 -15.53 -3.81 3.63
N LYS A 110 -14.68 -2.77 3.58
CA LYS A 110 -13.24 -2.95 3.37
C LYS A 110 -12.56 -3.69 4.52
N ILE A 111 -13.04 -3.53 5.75
CA ILE A 111 -12.52 -4.28 6.90
C ILE A 111 -12.90 -5.75 6.84
N ARG A 112 -14.12 -6.09 6.41
CA ARG A 112 -14.50 -7.50 6.16
C ARG A 112 -13.61 -8.13 5.09
N GLU A 113 -13.36 -7.41 4.00
CA GLU A 113 -12.43 -7.87 2.96
C GLU A 113 -11.01 -8.08 3.52
N ILE A 114 -10.52 -7.19 4.38
CA ILE A 114 -9.22 -7.35 5.04
C ILE A 114 -9.21 -8.60 5.93
N ASP A 115 -10.30 -8.88 6.65
CA ASP A 115 -10.44 -10.04 7.53
C ASP A 115 -10.41 -11.37 6.78
N GLU A 116 -11.02 -11.40 5.59
CA GLU A 116 -10.97 -12.54 4.68
C GLU A 116 -9.59 -12.68 3.99
N LEU A 117 -8.85 -11.58 3.88
CA LEU A 117 -7.60 -11.52 3.12
C LEU A 117 -6.37 -11.90 3.93
N ILE A 118 -6.33 -11.61 5.23
CA ILE A 118 -5.16 -11.78 6.10
C ILE A 118 -5.54 -12.21 7.52
N SER A 119 -4.60 -12.84 8.23
CA SER A 119 -4.74 -13.09 9.67
C SER A 119 -4.57 -11.81 10.50
N LYS A 120 -5.06 -11.82 11.75
CA LYS A 120 -4.93 -10.66 12.67
C LYS A 120 -3.47 -10.26 12.94
N ASP A 121 -2.57 -11.24 12.97
CA ASP A 121 -1.15 -11.03 13.23
C ASP A 121 -0.38 -10.47 12.02
N THR A 122 -0.97 -10.55 10.82
CA THR A 122 -0.34 -10.03 9.60
C THR A 122 -0.08 -8.52 9.74
N PRO A 123 1.17 -8.06 9.62
CA PRO A 123 1.51 -6.64 9.72
C PRO A 123 0.78 -5.77 8.69
N ILE A 124 0.07 -4.74 9.18
CA ILE A 124 -0.60 -3.74 8.35
C ILE A 124 0.13 -2.39 8.42
N ILE A 125 0.42 -1.82 7.25
CA ILE A 125 0.95 -0.45 7.10
C ILE A 125 -0.08 0.42 6.38
N LEU A 126 -0.66 1.36 7.13
CA LEU A 126 -1.54 2.40 6.59
C LEU A 126 -0.72 3.55 5.97
N ILE A 127 -0.95 3.82 4.68
CA ILE A 127 -0.29 4.87 3.92
C ILE A 127 -1.27 6.05 3.75
N LYS A 128 -0.77 7.26 4.00
CA LYS A 128 -1.49 8.54 4.00
C LYS A 128 -2.22 8.85 5.32
N LYS A 129 -2.21 10.15 5.68
CA LYS A 129 -2.72 10.66 6.96
C LYS A 129 -4.20 10.38 7.19
N ASN A 130 -5.05 10.53 6.19
CA ASN A 130 -6.49 10.30 6.34
C ASN A 130 -6.83 8.81 6.44
N ILE A 131 -6.13 7.94 5.69
CA ILE A 131 -6.27 6.49 5.83
C ILE A 131 -5.90 6.05 7.24
N PHE A 132 -4.76 6.51 7.76
CA PHE A 132 -4.40 6.26 9.16
C PHE A 132 -5.52 6.70 10.12
N LYS A 133 -6.00 7.95 10.01
CA LYS A 133 -7.02 8.48 10.92
C LYS A 133 -8.34 7.71 10.88
N ILE A 134 -8.72 7.13 9.74
CA ILE A 134 -10.01 6.45 9.56
C ILE A 134 -9.89 4.95 9.89
N PHE A 135 -8.85 4.27 9.39
CA PHE A 135 -8.70 2.82 9.53
C PHE A 135 -8.04 2.41 10.84
N HIS A 136 -7.07 3.17 11.35
CA HIS A 136 -6.28 2.73 12.52
C HIS A 136 -7.15 2.42 13.75
N PRO A 137 -8.08 3.30 14.18
CA PRO A 137 -8.88 3.01 15.38
C PRO A 137 -9.67 1.71 15.24
N GLU A 138 -10.28 1.50 14.07
CA GLU A 138 -11.16 0.37 13.83
C GLU A 138 -10.39 -0.95 13.64
N LEU A 139 -9.27 -0.93 12.92
CA LEU A 139 -8.39 -2.09 12.80
C LEU A 139 -7.83 -2.51 14.18
N LYS A 140 -7.38 -1.55 14.99
CA LYS A 140 -6.87 -1.83 16.34
C LYS A 140 -7.97 -2.37 17.26
N ARG A 141 -9.18 -1.80 17.22
CA ARG A 141 -10.34 -2.29 17.98
C ARG A 141 -10.67 -3.75 17.65
N ARG A 142 -10.45 -4.17 16.41
CA ARG A 142 -10.67 -5.55 15.93
C ARG A 142 -9.45 -6.47 16.05
N GLY A 143 -8.40 -6.03 16.75
CA GLY A 143 -7.22 -6.85 17.03
C GLY A 143 -6.22 -6.99 15.89
N PHE A 144 -6.36 -6.24 14.78
CA PHE A 144 -5.38 -6.31 13.70
C PHE A 144 -4.04 -5.67 14.08
N ASN A 145 -2.96 -6.25 13.56
CA ASN A 145 -1.59 -5.82 13.77
C ASN A 145 -1.21 -4.60 12.91
N VAL A 146 -1.74 -3.42 13.23
CA VAL A 146 -1.23 -2.16 12.67
C VAL A 146 0.08 -1.77 13.39
N ILE A 147 1.21 -1.91 12.69
CA ILE A 147 2.56 -1.88 13.29
C ILE A 147 3.09 -0.48 13.67
N HIS A 148 2.33 0.57 13.35
CA HIS A 148 2.66 1.94 13.67
C HIS A 148 1.46 2.69 14.26
N ASN A 149 1.77 3.62 15.17
CA ASN A 149 0.78 4.43 15.90
C ASN A 149 0.80 5.91 15.48
N LYS A 150 1.55 6.25 14.43
CA LYS A 150 1.65 7.62 13.90
C LYS A 150 1.49 7.61 12.38
N PRO A 151 0.80 8.59 11.78
CA PRO A 151 0.57 8.61 10.34
C PRO A 151 1.84 8.57 9.49
N ILE A 152 1.84 7.76 8.43
CA ILE A 152 2.82 7.80 7.34
C ILE A 152 2.24 8.68 6.22
N PRO A 153 2.96 9.73 5.74
CA PRO A 153 2.45 10.55 4.66
C PRO A 153 2.38 9.75 3.35
N PHE A 154 1.67 10.25 2.34
CA PHE A 154 1.84 9.71 0.99
C PHE A 154 3.15 10.25 0.40
N PRO A 155 3.96 9.46 -0.34
CA PRO A 155 5.25 9.91 -0.85
C PRO A 155 5.12 10.80 -2.11
N SER A 156 4.41 11.91 -2.01
CA SER A 156 4.33 12.93 -3.05
C SER A 156 4.63 14.31 -2.47
N SER A 157 4.78 15.32 -3.34
CA SER A 157 4.88 16.72 -2.91
C SER A 157 5.97 16.96 -1.84
N GLY A 158 7.16 16.37 -2.04
CA GLY A 158 8.32 16.50 -1.14
C GLY A 158 8.31 15.57 0.09
N GLN A 159 7.29 14.73 0.27
CA GLN A 159 7.18 13.85 1.45
C GLN A 159 7.94 12.51 1.33
N GLN A 160 8.68 12.29 0.25
CA GLN A 160 9.34 11.00 -0.04
C GLN A 160 10.32 10.59 1.06
N SER A 161 11.18 11.50 1.53
CA SER A 161 12.14 11.20 2.61
C SER A 161 11.43 10.78 3.90
N LYS A 162 10.40 11.53 4.29
CA LYS A 162 9.59 11.25 5.49
C LYS A 162 8.79 9.95 5.38
N PHE A 163 8.27 9.64 4.20
CA PHE A 163 7.64 8.35 3.92
C PHE A 163 8.65 7.23 4.14
N LYS A 164 9.83 7.31 3.49
CA LYS A 164 10.85 6.26 3.53
C LYS A 164 11.38 6.00 4.94
N GLU A 165 11.65 7.05 5.70
CA GLU A 165 12.07 6.95 7.11
C GLU A 165 11.03 6.18 7.94
N LYS A 166 9.75 6.56 7.86
CA LYS A 166 8.69 5.92 8.65
C LYS A 166 8.39 4.50 8.19
N PHE A 167 8.42 4.25 6.88
CA PHE A 167 8.22 2.91 6.32
C PHE A 167 9.37 1.99 6.73
N LYS A 168 10.62 2.47 6.72
CA LYS A 168 11.79 1.69 7.17
C LYS A 168 11.65 1.26 8.63
N ARG A 169 11.25 2.17 9.53
CA ARG A 169 10.96 1.84 10.94
C ARG A 169 9.87 0.79 11.11
N CYS A 170 8.90 0.74 10.19
CA CYS A 170 7.88 -0.30 10.18
C CYS A 170 8.50 -1.66 9.83
N LEU A 171 9.35 -1.72 8.80
CA LEU A 171 10.03 -2.96 8.42
C LEU A 171 10.98 -3.47 9.51
N GLU A 172 11.72 -2.59 10.19
CA GLU A 172 12.58 -2.94 11.32
C GLU A 172 11.80 -3.62 12.45
N LYS A 173 10.59 -3.12 12.75
CA LYS A 173 9.69 -3.76 13.72
C LYS A 173 9.23 -5.14 13.28
N ILE A 174 8.84 -5.31 12.02
CA ILE A 174 8.41 -6.61 11.47
C ILE A 174 9.55 -7.63 11.63
N SER A 175 10.78 -7.27 11.24
CA SER A 175 11.93 -8.16 11.34
C SER A 175 12.22 -8.58 12.80
N ASN A 176 12.12 -7.66 13.75
CA ASN A 176 12.37 -7.94 15.16
C ASN A 176 11.30 -8.87 15.77
N THR A 177 10.04 -8.76 15.34
CA THR A 177 8.96 -9.65 15.79
C THR A 177 9.15 -11.08 15.29
N ILE A 178 9.66 -11.26 14.06
CA ILE A 178 9.94 -12.59 13.49
C ILE A 178 11.22 -13.19 14.11
N GLY A 179 12.20 -12.36 14.46
CA GLY A 179 13.45 -12.80 15.08
C GLY A 179 13.31 -13.28 16.53
N ASN A 180 12.32 -12.78 17.28
CA ASN A 180 12.06 -13.17 18.67
C ASN A 180 11.12 -14.38 18.83
N SER A 181 10.74 -15.02 17.72
CA SER A 181 9.86 -16.21 17.71
C SER A 181 10.65 -17.51 17.40
N ARG A 182 11.96 -17.52 17.65
CA ARG A 182 12.84 -18.69 17.51
C ARG A 182 13.54 -19.00 18.82
#